data_AF-A0A0G2H1P6-F1
#
_entry.id   AF-A0A0G2H1P6-F1
#
_cell.length_a   1.000
_cell.length_b   1.000
_cell.length_c   1.000
_cell.angle_alpha   90.00
_cell.angle_beta   90.00
_cell.angle_gamma   90.00
#
_symmetry.space_group_name_H-M   'P 1'
#
loop_
_entity.id
_entity.type
_entity.pdbx_description
1 polymer ?
#
loop_
_entity_poly.entity_id
_entity_poly.type
_entity_poly.pdbx_seq_one_letter_code
_entity_poly.pdbx_strand_id
1 'polypeptide(L)'
;MPSFRGLLLLAGAGTALAQLNFETDATLHDYPSLADGRAKYNPPWCEMSYDSLDLNSITSYCAIDKSTCGACFNVCGSKGCKYLLAMDQCSRTDGLLDMSVGAGQEIGGATTGHLQVKVTQVDASNCAHIWNGQMFFSWEAPYGGLATLKSLMDGEATTVNYVASSTSVPVLTSSESSSTLATATSSAEAEPVSEASVSKETEATSVYSASADPAVTSEYSSTVAEPKATSEDPAPVETASLSVETSHGEQ
;
A
#
# COMPACT_ATOMS: atom_id res chain seq x y z
N MET A 1 -5.06 24.78 58.05
CA MET A 1 -4.13 23.96 57.23
C MET A 1 -4.71 23.87 55.83
N PRO A 2 -4.17 24.58 54.82
CA PRO A 2 -4.69 24.52 53.46
C PRO A 2 -4.15 23.29 52.74
N SER A 3 -5.07 22.49 52.19
CA SER A 3 -4.80 21.32 51.36
C SER A 3 -4.60 21.79 49.92
N PHE A 4 -3.38 21.68 49.40
CA PHE A 4 -3.08 21.93 47.99
C PHE A 4 -3.37 20.67 47.18
N ARG A 5 -4.52 20.66 46.48
CA ARG A 5 -4.77 19.74 45.37
C ARG A 5 -3.93 20.18 44.17
N GLY A 6 -2.79 19.53 43.97
CA GLY A 6 -1.96 19.70 42.79
C GLY A 6 -2.68 19.13 41.56
N LEU A 7 -3.08 20.01 40.64
CA LEU A 7 -3.56 19.63 39.32
C LEU A 7 -2.34 19.18 38.50
N LEU A 8 -2.16 17.86 38.32
CA LEU A 8 -1.15 17.31 37.44
C LEU A 8 -1.66 17.45 35.99
N LEU A 9 -1.30 18.55 35.32
CA LEU A 9 -1.51 18.70 33.89
C LEU A 9 -0.55 17.75 33.16
N LEU A 10 -1.04 16.57 32.81
CA LEU A 10 -0.38 15.65 31.90
C LEU A 10 -0.40 16.27 30.49
N ALA A 11 0.59 17.11 30.19
CA ALA A 11 0.82 17.57 28.83
C ALA A 11 1.26 16.37 27.99
N GLY A 12 0.31 15.76 27.29
CA GLY A 12 0.61 14.70 26.32
C GLY A 12 1.52 15.27 25.24
N ALA A 13 2.80 14.85 25.25
CA ALA A 13 3.70 15.08 24.13
C ALA A 13 3.17 14.27 22.95
N GLY A 14 2.37 14.90 22.10
CA GLY A 14 1.96 14.31 20.82
C GLY A 14 3.20 14.12 19.97
N THR A 15 3.61 12.88 19.75
CA THR A 15 4.58 12.53 18.72
C THR A 15 3.95 12.84 17.38
N ALA A 16 4.30 13.99 16.79
CA ALA A 16 4.02 14.26 15.40
C ALA A 16 4.75 13.19 14.58
N LEU A 17 3.99 12.27 13.96
CA LEU A 17 4.55 11.34 12.99
C LEU A 17 5.13 12.19 11.85
N ALA A 18 6.43 12.06 11.63
CA ALA A 18 7.09 12.76 10.53
C ALA A 18 6.39 12.34 9.23
N GLN A 19 5.72 13.30 8.59
CA GLN A 19 5.02 13.05 7.35
C GLN A 19 6.05 12.68 6.28
N LEU A 20 6.01 11.42 5.83
CA LEU A 20 6.91 10.95 4.78
C LEU A 20 6.56 11.65 3.46
N ASN A 21 7.54 12.29 2.84
CA ASN A 21 7.41 12.90 1.51
C ASN A 21 8.69 12.60 0.73
N PHE A 22 8.58 11.83 -0.33
CA PHE A 22 9.73 11.36 -1.10
C PHE A 22 9.34 11.08 -2.55
N GLU A 23 10.34 11.07 -3.43
CA GLU A 23 10.21 10.60 -4.81
C GLU A 23 10.86 9.23 -4.90
N THR A 24 10.19 8.28 -5.55
CA THR A 24 10.68 6.92 -5.70
C THR A 24 10.28 6.35 -7.05
N ASP A 25 10.99 5.31 -7.45
CA ASP A 25 10.56 4.45 -8.52
C ASP A 25 9.47 3.51 -8.00
N ALA A 26 8.49 3.19 -8.85
CA ALA A 26 7.42 2.27 -8.53
C ALA A 26 7.25 1.22 -9.63
N THR A 27 7.20 -0.05 -9.23
CA THR A 27 6.82 -1.16 -10.09
C THR A 27 5.31 -1.40 -10.02
N LEU A 28 4.82 -2.29 -10.89
CA LEU A 28 3.41 -2.62 -10.98
C LEU A 28 3.17 -4.11 -10.74
N HIS A 29 2.19 -4.40 -9.87
CA HIS A 29 1.76 -5.74 -9.49
C HIS A 29 0.30 -5.99 -9.84
N ASP A 30 0.00 -7.16 -10.39
CA ASP A 30 -1.38 -7.57 -10.69
C ASP A 30 -2.08 -8.17 -9.45
N TYR A 31 -2.30 -7.33 -8.43
CA TYR A 31 -3.06 -7.71 -7.26
C TYR A 31 -4.49 -8.16 -7.56
N PRO A 32 -5.24 -7.57 -8.53
CA PRO A 32 -6.57 -8.04 -8.89
C PRO A 32 -6.63 -9.53 -9.24
N SER A 33 -5.58 -10.08 -9.86
CA SER A 33 -5.53 -11.52 -10.14
C SER A 33 -5.54 -12.38 -8.87
N LEU A 34 -5.08 -11.86 -7.73
CA LEU A 34 -4.97 -12.59 -6.46
C LEU A 34 -6.30 -12.70 -5.69
N ALA A 35 -7.38 -12.12 -6.20
CA ALA A 35 -8.74 -12.23 -5.66
C ALA A 35 -9.35 -13.65 -5.79
N ASP A 36 -8.67 -14.58 -6.46
CA ASP A 36 -9.12 -15.96 -6.66
C ASP A 36 -8.99 -16.87 -5.41
N GLY A 37 -8.66 -16.29 -4.26
CA GLY A 37 -8.53 -16.99 -2.99
C GLY A 37 -7.20 -17.72 -2.79
N ARG A 38 -6.23 -17.58 -3.72
CA ARG A 38 -4.87 -18.12 -3.53
C ARG A 38 -4.10 -17.43 -2.38
N ALA A 39 -4.57 -16.24 -1.99
CA ALA A 39 -4.11 -15.47 -0.83
C ALA A 39 -3.96 -16.30 0.45
N LYS A 40 -4.80 -17.33 0.64
CA LYS A 40 -4.78 -18.17 1.84
C LYS A 40 -3.49 -18.94 2.09
N TYR A 41 -2.67 -19.10 1.06
CA TYR A 41 -1.37 -19.74 1.17
C TYR A 41 -0.21 -18.74 1.18
N ASN A 42 -0.49 -17.47 0.87
CA ASN A 42 0.48 -16.38 0.83
C ASN A 42 -0.24 -15.05 1.13
N PRO A 43 -0.64 -14.81 2.39
CA PRO A 43 -1.29 -13.57 2.76
C PRO A 43 -0.32 -12.40 2.61
N PRO A 44 -0.81 -11.18 2.36
CA PRO A 44 0.06 -10.01 2.35
C PRO A 44 0.68 -9.79 3.74
N TRP A 45 1.81 -9.09 3.80
CA TRP A 45 2.56 -8.86 5.03
C TRP A 45 1.72 -8.23 6.16
N CYS A 46 0.78 -7.33 5.82
CA CYS A 46 -0.11 -6.72 6.80
C CYS A 46 -1.38 -7.53 7.09
N GLU A 47 -1.46 -8.76 6.60
CA GLU A 47 -2.50 -9.75 6.93
C GLU A 47 -3.93 -9.24 6.66
N MET A 48 -4.12 -8.34 5.69
CA MET A 48 -5.45 -7.98 5.20
C MET A 48 -5.88 -8.98 4.12
N SER A 49 -7.15 -9.42 4.13
CA SER A 49 -7.65 -10.29 3.07
C SER A 49 -7.70 -9.54 1.73
N TYR A 50 -7.36 -10.18 0.60
CA TYR A 50 -7.55 -9.52 -0.71
C TYR A 50 -9.03 -9.24 -0.99
N ASP A 51 -9.94 -10.06 -0.49
CA ASP A 51 -11.39 -9.84 -0.61
C ASP A 51 -11.88 -8.66 0.23
N SER A 52 -11.05 -8.18 1.17
CA SER A 52 -11.35 -7.00 2.00
C SER A 52 -10.79 -5.70 1.45
N LEU A 53 -10.08 -5.75 0.33
CA LEU A 53 -9.35 -4.62 -0.25
C LEU A 53 -9.91 -4.20 -1.61
N ASP A 54 -9.89 -2.89 -1.90
CA ASP A 54 -9.92 -2.41 -3.28
C ASP A 54 -8.55 -2.64 -3.92
N LEU A 55 -8.44 -3.75 -4.65
CA LEU A 55 -7.19 -4.21 -5.26
C LEU A 55 -6.63 -3.26 -6.33
N ASN A 56 -7.37 -2.22 -6.74
CA ASN A 56 -6.88 -1.16 -7.63
C ASN A 56 -6.34 0.07 -6.89
N SER A 57 -6.36 0.06 -5.55
CA SER A 57 -5.99 1.19 -4.69
C SER A 57 -5.03 0.76 -3.57
N ILE A 58 -4.24 -0.28 -3.81
CA ILE A 58 -3.26 -0.82 -2.86
C ILE A 58 -1.84 -0.80 -3.43
N THR A 59 -0.87 -0.89 -2.52
CA THR A 59 0.55 -1.01 -2.84
C THR A 59 1.27 -1.86 -1.80
N SER A 60 2.38 -2.48 -2.19
CA SER A 60 3.43 -2.83 -1.23
C SER A 60 4.39 -1.66 -1.03
N TYR A 61 5.03 -1.59 0.13
CA TYR A 61 6.07 -0.61 0.43
C TYR A 61 7.29 -1.30 1.06
N CYS A 62 8.44 -1.17 0.40
CA CYS A 62 9.64 -1.95 0.75
C CYS A 62 10.25 -1.58 2.12
N ALA A 63 9.96 -0.38 2.63
CA ALA A 63 10.38 0.03 3.97
C ALA A 63 9.24 -0.06 5.01
N ILE A 64 8.17 -0.81 4.71
CA ILE A 64 7.10 -1.07 5.67
C ILE A 64 7.57 -2.06 6.74
N ASP A 65 7.04 -1.89 7.94
CA ASP A 65 7.11 -2.81 9.06
C ASP A 65 5.70 -3.03 9.63
N LYS A 66 5.57 -3.94 10.60
CA LYS A 66 4.26 -4.23 11.22
C LYS A 66 3.61 -3.00 11.89
N SER A 67 4.40 -2.00 12.31
CA SER A 67 3.88 -0.77 12.93
C SER A 67 3.41 0.27 11.92
N THR A 68 3.82 0.15 10.66
CA THR A 68 3.49 1.04 9.55
C THR A 68 2.52 0.39 8.55
N CYS A 69 2.10 -0.84 8.82
CA CYS A 69 0.97 -1.47 8.14
C CYS A 69 -0.26 -0.55 8.15
N GLY A 70 -0.90 -0.43 6.98
CA GLY A 70 -2.04 0.46 6.79
C GLY A 70 -1.69 1.94 6.62
N ALA A 71 -0.42 2.27 6.35
CA ALA A 71 -0.05 3.63 5.96
C ALA A 71 -0.82 4.04 4.70
N CYS A 72 -1.41 5.24 4.72
CA CYS A 72 -2.11 5.81 3.59
C CYS A 72 -1.20 6.77 2.83
N PHE A 73 -1.00 6.55 1.54
CA PHE A 73 -0.15 7.36 0.68
C PHE A 73 -0.99 8.07 -0.37
N ASN A 74 -0.76 9.38 -0.56
CA ASN A 74 -1.12 10.06 -1.80
C ASN A 74 0.06 9.93 -2.77
N VAL A 75 -0.15 9.20 -3.86
CA VAL A 75 0.88 8.92 -4.85
C VAL A 75 0.54 9.63 -6.14
N CYS A 76 1.44 10.52 -6.58
CA CYS A 76 1.28 11.34 -7.78
C CYS A 76 2.30 10.97 -8.84
N GLY A 77 1.85 10.83 -10.08
CA GLY A 77 2.67 10.58 -11.26
C GLY A 77 2.37 11.58 -12.38
N SER A 78 2.67 11.18 -13.61
CA SER A 78 2.52 12.04 -14.80
C SER A 78 1.07 12.26 -15.23
N LYS A 79 0.12 11.40 -14.79
CA LYS A 79 -1.30 11.49 -15.17
C LYS A 79 -2.18 12.05 -14.06
N GLY A 80 -1.88 11.73 -12.82
CA GLY A 80 -2.71 12.13 -11.70
C GLY A 80 -2.16 11.66 -10.36
N CYS A 81 -2.98 11.84 -9.33
CA CYS A 81 -2.71 11.37 -7.98
C CYS A 81 -3.80 10.40 -7.55
N LYS A 82 -3.42 9.39 -6.76
CA LYS A 82 -4.36 8.43 -6.16
C LYS A 82 -3.93 8.09 -4.74
N TYR A 83 -4.91 7.84 -3.87
CA TYR A 83 -4.64 7.33 -2.53
C TYR A 83 -4.43 5.82 -2.59
N LEU A 84 -3.32 5.35 -2.04
CA LEU A 84 -2.97 3.94 -1.96
C LEU A 84 -2.78 3.51 -0.51
N LEU A 85 -3.32 2.34 -0.16
CA LEU A 85 -3.09 1.71 1.13
C LEU A 85 -1.87 0.78 1.05
N ALA A 86 -0.89 1.00 1.93
CA ALA A 86 0.26 0.13 2.06
C ALA A 86 -0.11 -1.14 2.83
N MET A 87 -0.15 -2.27 2.13
CA MET A 87 -0.70 -3.53 2.64
C MET A 87 0.29 -4.69 2.67
N ASP A 88 1.39 -4.58 1.93
CA ASP A 88 2.37 -5.64 1.81
C ASP A 88 3.80 -5.09 1.86
N GLN A 89 4.75 -5.97 2.12
CA GLN A 89 6.17 -5.66 2.11
C GLN A 89 6.80 -6.22 0.83
N CYS A 90 7.39 -5.37 0.01
CA CYS A 90 8.26 -5.86 -1.07
C CYS A 90 9.64 -6.22 -0.52
N SER A 91 10.36 -7.09 -1.24
CA SER A 91 11.61 -7.71 -0.77
C SER A 91 12.84 -6.80 -0.75
N ARG A 92 12.73 -5.54 -1.18
CA ARG A 92 13.82 -4.56 -1.17
C ARG A 92 13.76 -3.71 0.09
N THR A 93 14.81 -2.92 0.35
CA THR A 93 14.91 -2.05 1.54
C THR A 93 14.98 -0.56 1.20
N ASP A 94 14.76 -0.19 -0.06
CA ASP A 94 15.00 1.14 -0.61
C ASP A 94 13.75 2.03 -0.70
N GLY A 95 12.64 1.62 -0.09
CA GLY A 95 11.40 2.40 -0.10
C GLY A 95 10.72 2.45 -1.47
N LEU A 96 11.02 1.49 -2.35
CA LEU A 96 10.29 1.27 -3.60
C LEU A 96 8.82 0.88 -3.30
N LEU A 97 7.93 1.27 -4.22
CA LEU A 97 6.52 0.87 -4.20
C LEU A 97 6.26 -0.19 -5.27
N ASP A 98 5.52 -1.24 -4.91
CA ASP A 98 4.90 -2.15 -5.91
C ASP A 98 3.40 -1.86 -5.92
N MET A 99 2.95 -1.01 -6.84
CA MET A 99 1.57 -0.52 -6.89
C MET A 99 0.68 -1.46 -7.69
N SER A 100 -0.62 -1.49 -7.39
CA SER A 100 -1.55 -2.20 -8.27
C SER A 100 -1.50 -1.68 -9.72
N VAL A 101 -1.64 -2.58 -10.70
CA VAL A 101 -1.74 -2.20 -12.12
C VAL A 101 -2.85 -1.19 -12.40
N GLY A 102 -3.98 -1.27 -11.67
CA GLY A 102 -5.07 -0.30 -11.75
C GLY A 102 -4.63 1.10 -11.31
N ALA A 103 -3.94 1.21 -10.17
CA ALA A 103 -3.35 2.46 -9.73
C ALA A 103 -2.29 2.99 -10.71
N GLY A 104 -1.43 2.12 -11.24
CA GLY A 104 -0.42 2.50 -12.24
C GLY A 104 -1.01 3.19 -13.47
N GLN A 105 -2.16 2.68 -13.95
CA GLN A 105 -2.86 3.28 -15.09
C GLN A 105 -3.39 4.69 -14.79
N GLU A 106 -3.90 4.93 -13.58
CA GLU A 106 -4.44 6.23 -13.18
C GLU A 106 -3.33 7.26 -12.83
N ILE A 107 -2.26 6.80 -12.18
CA ILE A 107 -1.16 7.65 -11.69
C ILE A 107 -0.16 7.97 -12.81
N GLY A 108 0.27 6.96 -13.56
CA GLY A 108 1.33 7.05 -14.56
C GLY A 108 0.89 6.81 -16.00
N GLY A 109 -0.34 6.32 -16.22
CA GLY A 109 -0.84 6.03 -17.56
C GLY A 109 -0.29 4.74 -18.17
N ALA A 110 0.25 3.84 -17.36
CA ALA A 110 0.82 2.57 -17.80
C ALA A 110 0.39 1.42 -16.87
N THR A 111 0.27 0.22 -17.44
CA THR A 111 -0.01 -1.02 -16.70
C THR A 111 1.23 -1.92 -16.55
N THR A 112 2.39 -1.47 -17.07
CA THR A 112 3.65 -2.23 -17.02
C THR A 112 4.84 -1.30 -16.80
N GLY A 113 5.95 -1.86 -16.31
CA GLY A 113 7.23 -1.18 -16.22
C GLY A 113 7.43 -0.41 -14.91
N HIS A 114 8.24 0.63 -14.99
CA HIS A 114 8.70 1.47 -13.88
C HIS A 114 8.10 2.87 -14.00
N LEU A 115 7.62 3.42 -12.90
CA LEU A 115 7.01 4.75 -12.82
C LEU A 115 7.74 5.61 -11.80
N GLN A 116 8.23 6.77 -12.22
CA GLN A 116 8.68 7.78 -11.27
C GLN A 116 7.46 8.45 -10.62
N VAL A 117 7.35 8.34 -9.30
CA VAL A 117 6.22 8.89 -8.55
C VAL A 117 6.69 9.71 -7.36
N LYS A 118 5.84 10.67 -6.96
CA LYS A 118 5.97 11.40 -5.70
C LYS A 118 4.97 10.85 -4.70
N VAL A 119 5.48 10.49 -3.53
CA VAL A 119 4.73 9.86 -2.45
C VAL A 119 4.63 10.83 -1.29
N THR A 120 3.43 11.00 -0.75
CA THR A 120 3.22 11.72 0.50
C THR A 120 2.34 10.88 1.41
N GLN A 121 2.82 10.55 2.60
CA GLN A 121 1.97 9.95 3.62
C GLN A 121 0.90 10.95 4.05
N VAL A 122 -0.34 10.50 4.07
CA VAL A 122 -1.51 11.31 4.42
C VAL A 122 -2.28 10.63 5.55
N ASP A 123 -3.29 11.33 6.07
CA ASP A 123 -4.16 10.78 7.11
C ASP A 123 -4.87 9.51 6.63
N ALA A 124 -5.00 8.55 7.54
CA ALA A 124 -5.64 7.26 7.32
C ALA A 124 -7.05 7.38 6.72
N SER A 125 -7.82 8.41 7.08
CA SER A 125 -9.17 8.63 6.56
C SER A 125 -9.26 8.68 5.03
N ASN A 126 -8.19 9.09 4.33
CA ASN A 126 -8.16 9.12 2.86
C ASN A 126 -8.18 7.70 2.25
N CYS A 127 -7.81 6.68 3.02
CA CYS A 127 -7.80 5.27 2.62
C CYS A 127 -8.93 4.45 3.26
N ALA A 128 -9.88 5.07 3.98
CA ALA A 128 -10.94 4.35 4.69
C ALA A 128 -11.91 3.57 3.76
N HIS A 129 -11.95 3.89 2.47
CA HIS A 129 -12.75 3.19 1.48
C HIS A 129 -12.01 2.02 0.79
N ILE A 130 -10.71 1.88 1.03
CA ILE A 130 -9.84 0.90 0.37
C ILE A 130 -9.86 -0.44 1.11
N TRP A 131 -10.11 -0.45 2.42
CA TRP A 131 -10.16 -1.65 3.24
C TRP A 131 -11.48 -1.72 4.00
N ASN A 132 -12.12 -2.89 4.04
CA ASN A 132 -13.42 -3.08 4.69
C ASN A 132 -13.32 -3.45 6.19
N GLY A 133 -12.11 -3.47 6.77
CA GLY A 133 -11.87 -3.79 8.17
C GLY A 133 -11.63 -5.27 8.47
N GLN A 134 -11.71 -6.17 7.47
CA GLN A 134 -11.45 -7.60 7.66
C GLN A 134 -9.95 -7.92 7.50
N MET A 135 -9.39 -8.51 8.56
CA MET A 135 -8.08 -9.17 8.55
C MET A 135 -8.22 -10.60 8.03
N PHE A 136 -7.11 -11.17 7.56
CA PHE A 136 -7.00 -12.56 7.14
C PHE A 136 -7.25 -13.51 8.32
N PHE A 137 -6.69 -13.16 9.48
CA PHE A 137 -6.83 -13.91 10.71
C PHE A 137 -7.74 -13.17 11.68
N SER A 138 -8.85 -13.79 12.08
CA SER A 138 -9.87 -13.15 12.94
C SER A 138 -9.41 -12.80 14.35
N TRP A 139 -8.23 -13.27 14.76
CA TRP A 139 -7.63 -13.07 16.08
C TRP A 139 -6.53 -12.00 16.07
N GLU A 140 -6.16 -11.49 14.90
CA GLU A 140 -5.19 -10.40 14.79
C GLU A 140 -5.87 -9.05 15.00
N ALA A 141 -5.38 -8.31 15.98
CA ALA A 141 -5.75 -6.92 16.15
C ALA A 141 -4.96 -6.08 15.14
N PRO A 142 -5.59 -5.12 14.45
CA PRO A 142 -4.86 -4.22 13.58
C PRO A 142 -3.90 -3.37 14.43
N TYR A 143 -2.69 -3.15 13.93
CA TYR A 143 -1.67 -2.29 14.55
C TYR A 143 -1.38 -1.07 13.68
N GLY A 144 -0.73 -0.06 14.24
CA GLY A 144 -0.24 1.08 13.45
C GLY A 144 -1.37 1.83 12.73
N GLY A 145 -1.16 2.09 11.43
CA GLY A 145 -2.15 2.74 10.58
C GLY A 145 -3.45 1.96 10.44
N LEU A 146 -3.41 0.62 10.45
CA LEU A 146 -4.61 -0.21 10.42
C LEU A 146 -5.48 -0.04 11.67
N ALA A 147 -4.88 0.16 12.84
CA ALA A 147 -5.64 0.39 14.07
C ALA A 147 -6.45 1.70 13.97
N THR A 148 -5.81 2.75 13.45
CA THR A 148 -6.47 4.04 13.18
C THR A 148 -7.58 3.89 12.14
N LEU A 149 -7.31 3.22 11.02
CA LEU A 149 -8.32 2.93 9.99
C LEU A 149 -9.52 2.20 10.57
N LYS A 150 -9.29 1.12 11.33
CA LYS A 150 -10.36 0.33 11.93
C LYS A 150 -11.24 1.17 12.85
N SER A 151 -10.62 2.01 13.67
CA SER A 151 -11.36 2.89 14.57
C SER A 151 -12.22 3.92 13.83
N LEU A 152 -11.71 4.48 12.73
CA LEU A 152 -12.48 5.38 11.87
C LEU A 152 -13.70 4.69 11.27
N MET A 153 -13.56 3.42 10.86
CA MET A 153 -14.63 2.63 10.28
C MET A 153 -15.72 2.24 11.29
N ASP A 154 -15.31 1.95 12.53
CA ASP A 154 -16.24 1.59 13.60
C ASP A 154 -17.04 2.81 14.12
N GLY A 155 -16.77 4.01 13.59
CA GLY A 155 -17.40 5.24 14.03
C GLY A 155 -17.00 5.63 15.45
N GLU A 156 -15.99 4.97 16.02
CA GLU A 156 -15.40 5.39 17.27
C GLU A 156 -14.58 6.63 16.97
N ALA A 157 -15.09 7.78 17.38
CA ALA A 157 -14.40 9.06 17.27
C ALA A 157 -13.17 9.04 18.18
N THR A 158 -12.13 8.32 17.77
CA THR A 158 -10.80 8.52 18.32
C THR A 158 -10.38 9.89 17.88
N THR A 159 -10.45 10.84 18.80
CA THR A 159 -9.65 12.05 18.76
C THR A 159 -8.19 11.62 18.83
N VAL A 160 -7.68 11.06 17.74
CA VAL A 160 -6.25 11.07 17.47
C VAL A 160 -5.94 12.55 17.37
N ASN A 161 -5.25 13.09 18.39
CA ASN A 161 -4.70 14.43 18.36
C ASN A 161 -3.64 14.46 17.25
N TYR A 162 -4.09 14.49 16.01
CA TYR A 162 -3.29 14.84 14.86
C TYR A 162 -3.09 16.34 14.99
N VAL A 163 -2.04 16.72 15.72
CA VAL A 163 -1.53 18.09 15.65
C VAL A 163 -1.09 18.24 14.21
N ALA A 164 -1.96 18.84 13.39
CA ALA A 164 -1.62 19.26 12.05
C ALA A 164 -0.27 19.96 12.17
N SER A 165 0.76 19.37 11.54
CA SER A 165 2.10 19.93 11.56
C SER A 165 2.09 21.17 10.67
N SER A 166 1.51 22.26 11.17
CA SER A 166 1.71 23.61 10.65
C SER A 166 3.09 24.06 11.10
N THR A 167 4.13 23.33 10.71
CA THR A 167 5.48 23.86 10.70
C THR A 167 5.55 24.73 9.46
N SER A 168 5.03 25.95 9.59
CA SER A 168 5.44 27.05 8.71
C SER A 168 6.96 27.17 8.88
N VAL A 169 7.70 26.64 7.90
CA VAL A 169 9.12 26.94 7.77
C VAL A 169 9.21 28.47 7.78
N PRO A 170 10.04 29.10 8.65
CA PRO A 170 10.25 30.52 8.53
C PRO A 170 10.82 30.79 7.14
N VAL A 171 10.04 31.47 6.31
CA VAL A 171 10.53 32.10 5.09
C VAL A 171 11.61 33.07 5.56
N LEU A 172 12.86 32.66 5.42
CA LEU A 172 13.98 33.59 5.46
C LEU A 172 13.82 34.46 4.22
N THR A 173 13.16 35.60 4.43
CA THR A 173 13.14 36.72 3.49
C THR A 173 14.58 37.22 3.39
N SER A 174 15.36 36.61 2.51
CA SER A 174 16.59 37.22 2.00
C SER A 174 16.17 38.43 1.19
N SER A 175 16.25 39.59 1.83
CA SER A 175 16.36 40.88 1.17
C SER A 175 17.67 40.89 0.37
N GLU A 176 17.60 40.44 -0.88
CA GLU A 176 18.65 40.67 -1.86
C GLU A 176 18.26 41.86 -2.74
N SER A 177 19.16 42.83 -2.70
CA SER A 177 19.04 44.15 -3.30
C SER A 177 18.99 44.09 -4.82
N SER A 178 18.28 45.07 -5.37
CA SER A 178 18.22 45.36 -6.80
C SER A 178 19.59 45.52 -7.45
N SER A 179 19.77 44.91 -8.63
CA SER A 179 20.64 45.42 -9.68
C SER A 179 20.00 45.21 -11.06
N THR A 180 19.45 46.30 -11.57
CA THR A 180 19.56 46.82 -12.95
C THR A 180 19.90 45.87 -14.11
N LEU A 181 18.92 45.75 -15.02
CA LEU A 181 18.96 46.07 -16.46
C LEU A 181 20.20 45.62 -17.29
N ALA A 182 19.98 44.68 -18.22
CA ALA A 182 20.43 44.82 -19.61
C ALA A 182 19.68 43.85 -20.55
N THR A 183 19.01 44.46 -21.53
CA THR A 183 18.44 43.89 -22.75
C THR A 183 19.53 43.32 -23.65
N ALA A 184 19.33 42.11 -24.19
CA ALA A 184 19.91 41.71 -25.47
C ALA A 184 19.01 40.66 -26.15
N THR A 185 18.20 41.16 -27.08
CA THR A 185 17.61 40.43 -28.20
C THR A 185 18.73 39.83 -29.06
N SER A 186 18.64 38.56 -29.44
CA SER A 186 19.17 38.11 -30.72
C SER A 186 18.47 36.81 -31.16
N SER A 187 17.66 36.95 -32.20
CA SER A 187 17.20 35.85 -33.06
C SER A 187 18.39 35.09 -33.63
N ALA A 188 18.29 33.77 -33.65
CA ALA A 188 18.96 32.94 -34.63
C ALA A 188 17.92 31.99 -35.21
N GLU A 189 17.39 32.44 -36.33
CA GLU A 189 16.63 31.69 -37.32
C GLU A 189 17.55 30.61 -37.92
N ALA A 190 17.11 29.35 -37.92
CA ALA A 190 17.74 28.30 -38.70
C ALA A 190 16.63 27.49 -39.38
N GLU A 191 16.75 27.45 -40.70
CA GLU A 191 15.83 26.91 -41.69
C GLU A 191 15.64 25.39 -41.63
N PRO A 192 14.55 24.87 -42.23
CA PRO A 192 14.26 23.44 -42.32
C PRO A 192 15.05 22.78 -43.45
N VAL A 193 15.77 21.70 -43.16
CA VAL A 193 16.30 20.80 -44.18
C VAL A 193 15.25 19.71 -44.46
N SER A 194 14.61 19.83 -45.61
CA SER A 194 13.93 18.72 -46.28
C SER A 194 14.95 17.94 -47.08
N GLU A 195 15.13 16.64 -46.81
CA GLU A 195 15.47 15.69 -47.85
C GLU A 195 14.71 14.37 -47.65
N ALA A 196 14.03 13.99 -48.73
CA ALA A 196 13.35 12.73 -48.90
C ALA A 196 14.36 11.62 -49.21
N SER A 197 14.12 10.41 -48.69
CA SER A 197 14.57 9.15 -49.27
C SER A 197 13.73 8.03 -48.64
N VAL A 198 12.70 7.50 -49.30
CA VAL A 198 12.78 6.47 -50.35
C VAL A 198 13.31 5.14 -49.81
N SER A 199 12.36 4.22 -49.65
CA SER A 199 12.43 2.77 -49.87
C SER A 199 13.37 1.90 -49.03
N LYS A 200 12.77 1.01 -48.22
CA LYS A 200 12.67 -0.41 -48.61
C LYS A 200 11.67 -1.16 -47.74
N GLU A 201 10.53 -1.45 -48.37
CA GLU A 201 9.73 -2.64 -48.15
C GLU A 201 10.64 -3.87 -48.10
N THR A 202 10.64 -4.58 -46.98
CA THR A 202 11.14 -5.95 -46.91
C THR A 202 9.96 -6.83 -46.56
N GLU A 203 9.33 -7.32 -47.61
CA GLU A 203 8.46 -8.48 -47.58
C GLU A 203 9.34 -9.69 -47.21
N ALA A 204 9.18 -10.20 -45.99
CA ALA A 204 9.73 -11.49 -45.60
C ALA A 204 8.56 -12.48 -45.47
N THR A 205 8.21 -13.06 -46.62
CA THR A 205 7.56 -14.36 -46.70
C THR A 205 8.44 -15.38 -45.97
N SER A 206 7.92 -15.98 -44.89
CA SER A 206 8.48 -17.24 -44.38
C SER A 206 7.37 -18.17 -43.93
N VAL A 207 6.90 -18.94 -44.91
CA VAL A 207 6.61 -20.37 -44.88
C VAL A 207 6.45 -21.03 -43.50
N TYR A 208 5.23 -21.52 -43.25
CA TYR A 208 4.90 -22.82 -42.66
C TYR A 208 6.02 -23.56 -41.90
N SER A 209 5.78 -23.82 -40.61
CA SER A 209 6.19 -25.06 -39.96
C SER A 209 5.24 -25.38 -38.81
N ALA A 210 4.25 -26.21 -39.12
CA ALA A 210 3.64 -27.09 -38.15
C ALA A 210 4.62 -28.24 -37.88
N SER A 211 5.02 -28.44 -36.62
CA SER A 211 5.63 -29.66 -36.07
C SER A 211 5.64 -29.47 -34.56
N ALA A 212 4.70 -30.09 -33.85
CA ALA A 212 4.77 -31.45 -33.32
C ALA A 212 5.27 -31.42 -31.86
N ASP A 213 4.38 -31.84 -30.97
CA ASP A 213 4.66 -32.23 -29.58
C ASP A 213 5.96 -33.03 -29.46
N PRO A 214 6.81 -32.69 -28.49
CA PRO A 214 7.56 -33.68 -27.75
C PRO A 214 6.85 -33.93 -26.43
N ALA A 215 6.12 -35.04 -26.37
CA ALA A 215 5.85 -35.74 -25.13
C ALA A 215 7.18 -36.06 -24.45
N VAL A 216 7.55 -35.27 -23.43
CA VAL A 216 8.64 -35.62 -22.51
C VAL A 216 8.00 -36.16 -21.24
N THR A 217 7.81 -37.46 -21.26
CA THR A 217 7.77 -38.30 -20.06
C THR A 217 9.10 -38.13 -19.32
N SER A 218 9.08 -37.42 -18.19
CA SER A 218 10.12 -37.57 -17.17
C SER A 218 9.51 -38.28 -15.97
N GLU A 219 9.80 -39.58 -15.87
CA GLU A 219 9.62 -40.37 -14.67
C GLU A 219 10.54 -39.80 -13.58
N TYR A 220 10.00 -38.95 -12.70
CA TYR A 220 10.60 -38.75 -11.39
C TYR A 220 9.80 -39.55 -10.37
N SER A 221 10.24 -40.79 -10.23
CA SER A 221 9.98 -41.65 -9.09
C SER A 221 10.54 -40.97 -7.85
N SER A 222 9.67 -40.36 -7.05
CA SER A 222 10.01 -39.91 -5.70
C SER A 222 9.11 -40.67 -4.73
N THR A 223 9.75 -41.56 -4.00
CA THR A 223 9.21 -42.43 -2.96
C THR A 223 8.33 -41.66 -1.98
N VAL A 224 7.05 -42.03 -1.96
CA VAL A 224 6.09 -41.72 -0.91
C VAL A 224 6.58 -42.37 0.38
N ALA A 225 7.12 -41.57 1.31
CA ALA A 225 7.27 -41.98 2.69
C ALA A 225 5.90 -41.84 3.37
N GLU A 226 5.33 -42.98 3.72
CA GLU A 226 4.09 -43.17 4.47
C GLU A 226 4.23 -42.58 5.89
N PRO A 227 3.47 -41.53 6.28
CA PRO A 227 3.40 -41.14 7.67
C PRO A 227 2.47 -42.12 8.41
N LYS A 228 3.11 -42.96 9.22
CA LYS A 228 2.50 -43.84 10.23
C LYS A 228 1.54 -43.04 11.12
N ALA A 229 0.24 -43.33 11.00
CA ALA A 229 -0.78 -42.84 11.90
C ALA A 229 -0.55 -43.40 13.30
N THR A 230 -0.22 -42.52 14.26
CA THR A 230 -0.32 -42.81 15.69
C THR A 230 -1.66 -42.25 16.17
N SER A 231 -2.58 -43.16 16.43
CA SER A 231 -3.83 -42.95 17.13
C SER A 231 -3.55 -42.60 18.59
N GLU A 232 -3.89 -41.39 19.03
CA GLU A 232 -4.06 -41.06 20.44
C GLU A 232 -5.48 -40.49 20.66
N ASP A 233 -6.13 -41.06 21.67
CA ASP A 233 -7.50 -40.85 22.14
C ASP A 233 -7.88 -39.36 22.32
N PRO A 234 -9.09 -38.94 21.89
CA PRO A 234 -9.73 -37.77 22.46
C PRO A 234 -10.44 -38.13 23.77
N ALA A 235 -9.91 -37.60 24.88
CA ALA A 235 -10.61 -37.58 26.15
C ALA A 235 -11.88 -36.68 26.07
N PRO A 236 -12.99 -37.07 26.74
CA PRO A 236 -14.21 -36.27 26.75
C PRO A 236 -14.06 -35.09 27.72
N VAL A 237 -14.22 -33.86 27.24
CA VAL A 237 -14.36 -32.69 28.13
C VAL A 237 -15.82 -32.48 28.44
N GLU A 238 -16.13 -32.57 29.73
CA GLU A 238 -17.45 -32.48 30.31
C GLU A 238 -18.13 -31.14 30.05
N THR A 239 -19.44 -31.27 29.82
CA THR A 239 -20.43 -30.22 29.71
C THR A 239 -20.69 -29.61 31.09
N ALA A 240 -20.38 -28.33 31.29
CA ALA A 240 -20.90 -27.56 32.42
C ALA A 240 -22.02 -26.64 31.93
N SER A 241 -23.25 -27.10 32.09
CA SER A 241 -24.46 -26.27 32.06
C SER A 241 -24.44 -25.33 33.27
N LEU A 242 -24.47 -24.01 33.04
CA LEU A 242 -24.80 -23.06 34.10
C LEU A 242 -26.09 -22.32 33.73
N SER A 243 -27.17 -22.79 34.32
CA SER A 243 -28.45 -22.09 34.41
C SER A 243 -28.27 -20.87 35.33
N VAL A 244 -28.63 -19.67 34.86
CA VAL A 244 -28.95 -18.55 35.76
C VAL A 244 -30.34 -18.05 35.40
N GLU A 245 -31.23 -18.31 36.34
CA GLU A 245 -32.62 -17.91 36.40
C GLU A 245 -32.74 -16.51 37.04
N THR A 246 -33.58 -15.67 36.43
CA THR A 246 -34.46 -14.62 37.03
C THR A 246 -33.97 -13.55 38.02
N SER A 247 -34.33 -12.30 37.70
CA SER A 247 -35.13 -11.39 38.56
C SER A 247 -35.39 -10.08 37.77
N HIS A 248 -36.54 -9.92 37.11
CA HIS A 248 -37.65 -9.05 37.56
C HIS A 248 -37.26 -7.85 38.44
N GLY A 249 -37.58 -6.65 37.94
CA GLY A 249 -37.50 -5.39 38.66
C GLY A 249 -38.17 -4.27 37.86
N GLU A 250 -39.51 -4.32 37.78
CA GLU A 250 -40.34 -3.15 37.52
C GLU A 250 -40.49 -2.35 38.82
N GLN A 251 -39.98 -1.12 38.83
CA GLN A 251 -40.65 0.11 39.30
C GLN A 251 -39.75 1.33 39.08
#